data_AF-A0A843IA72-F1
#
_entry.id   AF-A0A843IA72-F1
#
_cell.length_a   1.000
_cell.length_b   1.000
_cell.length_c   1.000
_cell.angle_alpha   90.00
_cell.angle_beta   90.00
_cell.angle_gamma   90.00
#
_symmetry.space_group_name_H-M   'P 1'
#
loop_
_entity.id
_entity.type
_entity.pdbx_description
1 polymer ?
#
loop_
_entity_poly.entity_id
_entity_poly.type
_entity_poly.pdbx_seq_one_letter_code
_entity_poly.pdbx_strand_id
1 'polypeptide(L)'
;MTNSELRGLPKKTIKRILCQECGGQVSTESVEFIRHLLENQLKQICKEVIKRQEDENKLREFHGLRPKKRFDVSIFKLVSVESINPQYSIIGVGEEGHRNRETSLSEEAGIEVQ
;
A
#
# COMPACT_ATOMS: atom_id res chain seq x y z
N MET A 1 15.15 -27.15 -6.03
CA MET A 1 14.12 -26.17 -5.66
C MET A 1 14.59 -25.48 -4.39
N THR A 2 15.12 -24.27 -4.50
CA THR A 2 15.68 -23.54 -3.37
C THR A 2 14.56 -23.06 -2.48
N ASN A 3 14.52 -23.55 -1.23
CA ASN A 3 13.75 -22.98 -0.14
C ASN A 3 14.19 -21.52 0.03
N SER A 4 13.52 -20.62 -0.68
CA SER A 4 13.44 -19.22 -0.30
C SER A 4 12.64 -19.20 1.00
N GLU A 5 13.30 -19.50 2.12
CA GLU A 5 12.83 -19.11 3.44
C GLU A 5 12.64 -17.60 3.38
N LEU A 6 11.39 -17.18 3.13
CA LEU A 6 10.94 -15.84 3.37
C LEU A 6 11.37 -15.51 4.80
N ARG A 7 12.44 -14.72 4.94
CA ARG A 7 12.92 -14.28 6.25
C ARG A 7 11.76 -13.56 6.91
N GLY A 8 11.09 -14.24 7.83
CA GLY A 8 9.99 -13.69 8.60
C GLY A 8 10.44 -12.45 9.37
N LEU A 9 9.48 -11.73 9.96
CA LEU A 9 9.80 -10.50 10.66
C LEU A 9 10.83 -10.77 11.78
N PRO A 10 11.89 -9.94 11.92
CA PRO A 10 12.97 -10.24 12.87
C PRO A 10 12.48 -10.24 14.32
N LYS A 11 12.50 -11.41 14.97
CA LYS A 11 12.08 -11.60 16.39
C LYS A 11 12.75 -10.62 17.34
N LYS A 12 14.04 -10.33 17.12
CA LYS A 12 14.81 -9.37 17.94
C LYS A 12 14.25 -7.95 17.86
N THR A 13 13.82 -7.52 16.67
CA THR A 13 13.24 -6.19 16.47
C THR A 13 11.89 -6.09 17.16
N ILE A 14 11.04 -7.11 16.99
CA ILE A 14 9.72 -7.18 17.65
C ILE A 14 9.90 -7.15 19.17
N LYS A 15 10.77 -8.02 19.72
CA LYS A 15 11.06 -8.05 21.16
C LYS A 15 11.54 -6.70 21.69
N ARG A 16 12.45 -6.04 20.97
CA ARG A 16 12.97 -4.72 21.36
C ARG A 16 11.86 -3.69 21.46
N ILE A 17 11.00 -3.59 20.44
CA ILE A 17 9.86 -2.65 20.42
C ILE A 17 8.91 -2.96 21.58
N LEU A 18 8.51 -4.22 21.74
CA LEU A 18 7.59 -4.61 22.82
C LEU A 18 8.17 -4.33 24.21
N CYS A 19 9.46 -4.59 24.43
CA CYS A 19 10.12 -4.25 25.69
C CYS A 19 10.15 -2.74 25.97
N GLN A 20 10.37 -1.92 24.93
CA GLN A 20 10.38 -0.47 25.04
C GLN A 20 8.99 0.08 25.38
N GLU A 21 7.96 -0.37 24.67
CA GLU A 21 6.58 0.11 24.84
C GLU A 21 5.91 -0.41 26.11
N CYS A 22 6.17 -1.67 26.49
CA CYS A 22 5.59 -2.27 27.68
C CYS A 22 6.38 -1.99 28.97
N GLY A 23 7.55 -1.33 28.87
CA GLY A 23 8.38 -0.97 30.03
C GLY A 23 8.92 -2.16 30.83
N GLY A 24 9.11 -3.34 30.19
CA GLY A 24 9.43 -4.57 30.92
C GLY A 24 9.92 -5.74 30.07
N GLN A 25 10.14 -6.88 30.72
CA GLN A 25 10.46 -8.13 30.03
C GLN A 25 9.22 -8.67 29.32
N VAL A 26 9.42 -9.13 28.08
CA VAL A 26 8.38 -9.72 27.25
C VAL A 26 8.72 -11.18 26.99
N SER A 27 7.74 -12.07 27.18
CA SER A 27 7.90 -13.51 26.97
C SER A 27 8.16 -13.84 25.50
N THR A 28 8.81 -14.99 25.26
CA THR A 28 9.12 -15.43 23.90
C THR A 28 7.85 -15.79 23.14
N GLU A 29 6.85 -16.33 23.83
CA GLU A 29 5.54 -16.69 23.29
C GLU A 29 4.80 -15.45 22.79
N SER A 30 4.79 -14.35 23.56
CA SER A 30 4.19 -13.08 23.13
C SER A 30 4.88 -12.50 21.89
N VAL A 31 6.21 -12.57 21.83
CA VAL A 31 6.98 -12.14 20.65
C VAL A 31 6.59 -12.96 19.42
N GLU A 32 6.44 -14.28 19.58
CA GLU A 32 6.08 -15.17 18.47
C GLU A 32 4.65 -14.95 17.99
N PHE A 33 3.71 -14.77 18.93
CA PHE A 33 2.32 -14.45 18.61
C PHE A 33 2.21 -13.16 17.81
N ILE A 34 2.84 -12.08 18.27
CA ILE A 34 2.85 -10.79 17.56
C ILE A 34 3.51 -10.92 16.19
N ARG A 35 4.61 -11.68 16.08
CA ARG A 35 5.26 -11.94 14.79
C ARG A 35 4.30 -12.58 13.80
N HIS A 36 3.59 -13.62 14.21
CA HIS A 36 2.63 -14.30 13.35
C HIS A 36 1.44 -13.42 13.00
N LEU A 37 0.94 -12.63 13.95
CA LEU A 37 -0.13 -11.68 13.70
C LEU A 37 0.26 -10.67 12.61
N LEU A 38 1.43 -10.05 12.75
CA LEU A 38 1.94 -9.08 11.77
C LEU A 38 2.21 -9.73 10.41
N GLU A 39 2.81 -10.91 10.38
CA GLU A 39 3.03 -11.66 9.12
C GLU A 39 1.71 -12.00 8.42
N ASN A 40 0.67 -12.36 9.17
CA ASN A 40 -0.65 -12.62 8.62
C ASN A 40 -1.31 -11.35 8.10
N GLN A 41 -1.24 -10.24 8.83
CA GLN A 41 -1.76 -8.95 8.38
C GLN A 41 -1.07 -8.47 7.10
N LEU A 42 0.26 -8.55 7.02
CA LEU A 42 1.00 -8.21 5.80
C LEU A 42 0.55 -9.05 4.60
N LYS A 43 0.33 -10.36 4.80
CA LYS A 43 -0.19 -11.24 3.74
C LYS A 43 -1.60 -10.84 3.29
N GLN A 44 -2.48 -10.45 4.22
CA GLN A 44 -3.83 -10.03 3.88
C GLN A 44 -3.82 -8.73 3.07
N ILE A 45 -3.06 -7.73 3.52
CA ILE A 45 -2.85 -6.46 2.79
C ILE A 45 -2.37 -6.73 1.37
N CYS A 46 -1.34 -7.56 1.20
CA CYS A 46 -0.82 -7.91 -0.12
C CYS A 46 -1.89 -8.57 -1.01
N LYS A 47 -2.66 -9.53 -0.48
CA LYS A 47 -3.72 -10.21 -1.23
C LYS A 47 -4.81 -9.24 -1.68
N GLU A 48 -5.22 -8.35 -0.78
CA GLU A 48 -6.26 -7.37 -1.08
C GLU A 48 -5.80 -6.37 -2.14
N VAL A 49 -4.57 -5.86 -2.02
CA VAL A 49 -4.00 -4.94 -3.01
C VAL A 49 -3.89 -5.59 -4.38
N ILE A 50 -3.41 -6.83 -4.44
CA ILE A 50 -3.33 -7.59 -5.70
C ILE A 50 -4.72 -7.72 -6.31
N LYS A 51 -5.71 -8.17 -5.54
CA LYS A 51 -7.09 -8.33 -6.00
C LYS A 51 -7.67 -7.03 -6.54
N ARG A 52 -7.57 -5.93 -5.78
CA ARG A 52 -8.09 -4.61 -6.20
C ARG A 52 -7.44 -4.15 -7.51
N GLN A 53 -6.13 -4.36 -7.66
CA GLN A 53 -5.40 -3.95 -8.86
C GLN A 53 -5.68 -4.84 -10.07
N GLU A 54 -5.89 -6.14 -9.87
CA GLU A 54 -6.35 -7.05 -10.93
C GLU A 54 -7.74 -6.66 -11.42
N ASP A 55 -8.66 -6.33 -10.51
CA ASP A 55 -10.01 -5.89 -10.87
C ASP A 55 -9.97 -4.53 -11.60
N GLU A 56 -9.12 -3.59 -11.18
CA GLU A 56 -8.91 -2.35 -11.93
C GLU A 56 -8.29 -2.61 -13.31
N ASN A 57 -7.34 -3.54 -13.42
CA ASN A 57 -6.69 -3.86 -14.68
C ASN A 57 -7.65 -4.51 -15.69
N LYS A 58 -8.60 -5.34 -15.24
CA LYS A 58 -9.68 -5.88 -16.09
C LYS A 58 -10.52 -4.75 -16.68
N LEU A 59 -10.90 -3.76 -15.87
CA LEU A 59 -11.64 -2.59 -16.34
C LEU A 59 -10.81 -1.76 -17.34
N ARG A 60 -9.53 -1.55 -17.04
CA ARG A 60 -8.62 -0.84 -17.94
C ARG A 60 -8.49 -1.55 -19.29
N GLU A 61 -8.34 -2.86 -19.29
CA GLU A 61 -8.29 -3.68 -20.50
C GLU A 61 -9.58 -3.56 -21.33
N PHE A 62 -10.75 -3.61 -20.67
CA PHE A 62 -12.04 -3.38 -21.34
C PHE A 62 -12.11 -2.01 -22.03
N HIS A 63 -11.48 -0.99 -21.44
CA HIS A 63 -11.37 0.35 -22.02
C HIS A 63 -10.14 0.56 -22.94
N GLY A 64 -9.39 -0.49 -23.28
CA GLY A 64 -8.18 -0.39 -24.12
C GLY A 64 -6.99 0.33 -23.45
N LEU A 65 -7.04 0.53 -22.14
CA LEU A 65 -6.00 1.19 -21.35
C LEU A 65 -4.93 0.20 -20.89
N ARG A 66 -3.68 0.68 -20.79
CA ARG A 66 -2.56 -0.15 -20.30
C ARG A 66 -2.74 -0.54 -18.83
N PRO A 67 -2.40 -1.78 -18.42
CA PRO A 67 -2.51 -2.21 -17.04
C PRO A 67 -1.50 -1.51 -16.11
N LYS A 68 -1.91 -1.28 -14.87
CA LYS A 68 -1.03 -0.82 -13.78
C LYS A 68 -0.17 -1.99 -13.28
N LYS A 69 1.13 -1.75 -13.16
CA LYS A 69 2.11 -2.76 -12.71
C LYS A 69 2.74 -2.47 -11.33
N ARG A 70 2.59 -1.24 -10.84
CA ARG A 70 3.14 -0.79 -9.57
C ARG A 70 2.15 -1.04 -8.44
N PHE A 71 2.58 -1.77 -7.40
CA PHE A 71 1.75 -2.14 -6.24
C PHE A 71 2.10 -1.31 -4.99
N ASP A 72 3.27 -0.69 -4.95
CA ASP A 72 3.74 0.17 -3.85
C ASP A 72 2.76 1.30 -3.54
N VAL A 73 2.30 2.01 -4.58
CA VAL A 73 1.30 3.08 -4.44
C VAL A 73 -0.03 2.53 -3.90
N SER A 74 -0.45 1.34 -4.36
CA SER A 74 -1.70 0.70 -3.95
C SER A 74 -1.64 0.20 -2.51
N ILE A 75 -0.51 -0.37 -2.08
CA ILE A 75 -0.24 -0.77 -0.69
C ILE A 75 -0.31 0.45 0.22
N PHE A 76 0.39 1.53 -0.15
CA PHE A 76 0.39 2.74 0.66
C PHE A 76 -1.00 3.33 0.79
N LYS A 77 -1.77 3.43 -0.30
CA LYS A 77 -3.16 3.93 -0.25
C LYS A 77 -4.06 3.10 0.66
N LEU A 78 -3.91 1.78 0.66
CA LEU A 78 -4.68 0.91 1.56
C LEU A 78 -4.30 1.14 3.03
N VAL A 79 -3.00 1.11 3.33
CA VAL A 79 -2.48 1.19 4.71
C VAL A 79 -2.60 2.60 5.31
N SER A 80 -2.44 3.66 4.50
CA SER A 80 -2.57 5.04 4.97
C SER A 80 -4.00 5.39 5.38
N VAL A 81 -5.01 4.84 4.69
CA VAL A 81 -6.42 5.02 5.04
C VAL A 81 -6.77 4.32 6.34
N GLU A 82 -6.16 3.15 6.61
CA GLU A 82 -6.53 2.30 7.75
C GLU A 82 -5.64 2.46 8.99
N SER A 83 -4.45 3.09 8.90
CA SER A 83 -3.44 2.91 9.96
C SER A 83 -2.53 4.10 10.29
N ILE A 84 -2.48 5.19 9.53
CA ILE A 84 -1.40 6.20 9.72
C ILE A 84 -1.94 7.63 9.78
N ASN A 85 -1.62 8.26 10.91
CA ASN A 85 -1.64 9.70 11.20
C ASN A 85 -1.39 10.56 9.93
N PRO A 86 -2.23 11.56 9.61
CA PRO A 86 -2.20 12.34 8.35
C PRO A 86 -0.89 13.13 8.07
N GLN A 87 0.11 13.07 8.94
CA GLN A 87 1.40 13.74 8.77
C GLN A 87 2.32 13.10 7.73
N TYR A 88 2.11 11.84 7.35
CA TYR A 88 2.83 11.19 6.25
C TYR A 88 2.03 11.28 4.95
N SER A 89 1.65 12.49 4.56
CA SER A 89 1.11 12.76 3.23
C SER A 89 2.19 12.45 2.18
N ILE A 90 1.84 11.67 1.17
CA ILE A 90 2.72 11.41 0.02
C ILE A 90 3.06 12.75 -0.64
N ILE A 91 4.31 13.19 -0.51
CA ILE A 91 4.90 14.06 -1.53
C ILE A 91 4.89 13.23 -2.81
N GLY A 92 4.12 13.68 -3.80
CA GLY A 92 3.65 12.92 -4.98
C GLY A 92 4.69 12.09 -5.73
N VAL A 93 5.09 10.93 -5.20
CA VAL A 93 5.91 9.98 -5.94
C VAL A 93 5.00 9.14 -6.85
N GLY A 94 4.68 9.71 -8.02
CA GLY A 94 4.05 8.97 -9.12
C GLY A 94 2.96 9.69 -9.90
N GLU A 95 2.48 10.85 -9.46
CA GLU A 95 1.48 11.63 -10.22
C GLU A 95 2.10 12.50 -11.33
N GLU A 96 3.41 12.76 -11.30
CA GLU A 96 4.08 13.56 -12.33
C GLU A 96 4.16 12.87 -13.71
N GLY A 97 3.80 11.58 -13.82
CA GLY A 97 3.78 10.86 -15.08
C GLY A 97 2.47 10.94 -15.87
N HIS A 98 1.41 11.54 -15.31
CA HIS A 98 0.07 11.56 -15.93
C HIS A 98 -0.58 12.95 -15.97
N ARG A 99 0.21 14.03 -16.05
CA ARG A 99 -0.29 15.24 -16.75
C ARG A 99 -0.10 15.05 -18.24
N ASN A 100 -0.91 14.18 -18.84
CA ASN A 100 -1.22 14.36 -20.25
C ASN A 100 -1.97 15.68 -20.34
N ARG A 101 -1.41 16.59 -21.14
CA ARG A 101 -1.85 17.95 -21.41
C ARG A 101 -3.14 17.99 -22.24
N GLU A 102 -4.05 17.03 -22.05
CA GLU A 102 -5.23 16.78 -22.88
C GLU A 102 -6.46 16.31 -22.07
N THR A 103 -6.56 16.69 -20.80
CA THR A 103 -7.87 16.76 -20.12
C THR A 103 -8.10 18.16 -19.58
N SER A 104 -8.29 19.08 -20.51
CA SER A 104 -9.01 20.33 -20.29
C SER A 104 -10.02 20.48 -21.44
N LEU A 105 -10.96 19.53 -21.53
CA LEU A 105 -12.17 19.65 -22.37
C LEU A 105 -13.40 20.03 -21.53
N SER A 106 -13.19 20.69 -20.39
CA SER A 106 -14.29 21.22 -19.56
C SER A 106 -14.03 22.62 -19.00
N GLU A 107 -12.97 23.32 -19.42
CA GLU A 107 -12.66 24.69 -18.96
C GLU A 107 -12.72 25.77 -20.07
N GLU A 108 -13.03 25.39 -21.32
CA GLU A 108 -13.35 26.34 -22.42
C GLU A 108 -14.79 26.16 -22.95
N ALA A 109 -15.75 25.97 -22.04
CA ALA A 109 -17.15 26.30 -22.32
C ALA A 109 -17.48 27.66 -21.67
N GLY A 110 -16.63 28.65 -21.93
CA GLY A 110 -17.00 30.06 -21.87
C GLY A 110 -18.00 30.35 -22.99
N ILE A 111 -19.25 29.94 -22.78
CA ILE A 111 -20.36 30.42 -23.58
C ILE A 111 -20.53 31.90 -23.22
N GLU A 112 -19.97 32.78 -24.05
CA GLU A 112 -20.51 34.11 -24.33
C GLU A 112 -19.74 34.76 -25.50
N VAL A 113 -20.34 34.71 -26.70
CA VAL A 113 -20.26 35.76 -27.75
C VAL A 113 -21.35 35.42 -28.79
N GLN A 114 -22.36 36.23 -29.13
CA GLN A 114 -22.65 37.67 -29.00
C GLN A 114 -24.07 37.91 -28.50
#